data_AF-A0A1I1THE1-F1
#
_entry.id   AF-A0A1I1THE1-F1
#
_cell.length_a   1.000
_cell.length_b   1.000
_cell.length_c   1.000
_cell.angle_alpha   90.00
_cell.angle_beta   90.00
_cell.angle_gamma   90.00
#
_symmetry.space_group_name_H-M   'P 1'
#
loop_
_entity.id
_entity.type
_entity.pdbx_description
1 polymer ?
#
loop_
_entity_poly.entity_id
_entity_poly.type
_entity_poly.pdbx_seq_one_letter_code
_entity_poly.pdbx_strand_id
1 'polypeptide(L)'
;MSTDRWGIDDRWLDALDTEHTVEQDTIDRLREVIGEPPADLEDTAPIVAVPGDALEVDRALVVCEDGTSVDVDGELPEDMPLGYHRIRTPDGRDRLLVVHPGRCWLPDERSWGWAVQLYAARGHGSAGVGDLADLRTVRELAQAQGAGFVLVNPLHAVGPGPEQEDSPYLPATRRFRNPVYLRLDDVPGVQLTDDDRARVTELNAAELLDRDATWALKRAVLQRTFDADPHPEGFRDWWWHQGQALQDWANWAAIADEHGADWHTWPAGLRDPHGDAVREWSTAHEPQVAFHAWVQWLLDGQLTDATGDLTVIQDLPIGVSGGGADAWAWQEVLAEGVSVGAPPDAFNARGQDWGSPPLVPWRLRAADYTPFVESIRATMAGAGGLRIDHVMGLFRLWWVPGGDPTAGAYVRYPAEDLLGIVALESHRAQAVVVGEDLGTVEDGVREAMAEHGVLSYRLLWFEDDAPADWPAAAMGAITTHDLPTVAGLWTGSDVAEQVELGTGEREQLQKDRQQLLAHLTEHPDGPTKRMGVAKAVERAHALLATAPCLLVSATLDDALGVERRPNVPGAMERPNWRLPLPVAVEDLAGHRGVRAVARALRVSSSGGSGTGGA
;
A
#
# COMPACT_ATOMS: atom_id res chain seq x y z
N MET A 1 -24.48 -6.98 16.79
CA MET A 1 -23.79 -8.03 16.00
C MET A 1 -23.19 -9.03 16.97
N SER A 2 -23.29 -10.33 16.71
CA SER A 2 -22.70 -11.38 17.53
C SER A 2 -21.52 -11.98 16.76
N THR A 3 -20.30 -11.74 17.24
CA THR A 3 -19.10 -12.40 16.71
C THR A 3 -18.94 -13.76 17.36
N ASP A 4 -18.72 -14.80 16.55
CA ASP A 4 -18.43 -16.13 17.08
C ASP A 4 -16.96 -16.29 17.51
N ARG A 5 -16.60 -17.46 18.07
CA ARG A 5 -15.24 -17.73 18.56
C ARG A 5 -14.16 -17.81 17.47
N TRP A 6 -14.53 -17.86 16.19
CA TRP A 6 -13.60 -17.78 15.06
C TRP A 6 -13.43 -16.35 14.56
N GLY A 7 -14.11 -15.39 15.17
CA GLY A 7 -14.09 -13.99 14.76
C GLY A 7 -15.07 -13.66 13.64
N ILE A 8 -15.99 -14.56 13.30
CA ILE A 8 -16.97 -14.35 12.22
C ILE A 8 -18.16 -13.57 12.77
N ASP A 9 -18.48 -12.44 12.16
CA ASP A 9 -19.70 -11.68 12.47
C ASP A 9 -20.93 -12.37 11.81
N ASP A 10 -21.96 -12.67 12.61
CA ASP A 10 -23.20 -13.31 12.12
C ASP A 10 -24.13 -12.35 11.36
N ARG A 11 -23.85 -11.04 11.46
CA ARG A 11 -24.61 -9.94 10.86
C ARG A 11 -23.71 -8.81 10.47
N TRP A 12 -24.13 -8.02 9.49
CA TRP A 12 -23.42 -6.84 9.02
C TRP A 12 -24.40 -5.74 8.59
N LEU A 13 -23.94 -4.49 8.56
CA LEU A 13 -24.69 -3.35 8.06
C LEU A 13 -24.16 -2.97 6.68
N ASP A 14 -25.05 -2.76 5.73
CA ASP A 14 -24.69 -2.19 4.43
C ASP A 14 -24.51 -0.67 4.49
N ALA A 15 -24.12 -0.07 3.36
CA ALA A 15 -23.92 1.38 3.25
C ALA A 15 -25.19 2.22 3.46
N LEU A 16 -26.36 1.60 3.61
CA LEU A 16 -27.66 2.25 3.87
C LEU A 16 -28.16 1.93 5.29
N ASP A 17 -27.28 1.47 6.19
CA ASP A 17 -27.59 1.05 7.56
C ASP A 17 -28.66 -0.06 7.64
N THR A 18 -28.78 -0.89 6.59
CA THR A 18 -29.66 -2.06 6.61
C THR A 18 -28.90 -3.26 7.15
N GLU A 19 -29.47 -3.93 8.16
CA GLU A 19 -28.87 -5.13 8.75
C GLU A 19 -29.15 -6.36 7.87
N HIS A 20 -28.09 -7.11 7.60
CA HIS A 20 -28.10 -8.39 6.87
C HIS A 20 -27.62 -9.51 7.80
N THR A 21 -28.18 -10.70 7.63
CA THR A 21 -27.72 -11.91 8.33
C THR A 21 -26.88 -12.75 7.38
N VAL A 22 -25.74 -13.25 7.85
CA VAL A 22 -24.87 -14.13 7.07
C VAL A 22 -25.52 -15.51 6.96
N GLU A 23 -25.51 -16.11 5.77
CA GLU A 23 -26.01 -17.46 5.54
C GLU A 23 -25.20 -18.49 6.34
N GLN A 24 -25.87 -19.50 6.91
CA GLN A 24 -25.20 -20.49 7.76
C GLN A 24 -24.15 -21.30 6.99
N ASP A 25 -24.39 -21.59 5.71
CA ASP A 25 -23.44 -22.29 4.84
C ASP A 25 -22.14 -21.48 4.65
N THR A 26 -22.23 -20.14 4.55
CA THR A 26 -21.06 -19.25 4.51
C THR A 26 -20.28 -19.35 5.82
N ILE A 27 -20.96 -19.26 6.97
CA ILE A 27 -20.32 -19.37 8.29
C ILE A 27 -19.59 -20.72 8.43
N ASP A 28 -20.25 -21.82 8.09
CA ASP A 28 -19.68 -23.16 8.23
C ASP A 28 -18.46 -23.36 7.32
N ARG A 29 -18.51 -22.82 6.09
CA ARG A 29 -17.36 -22.83 5.17
C ARG A 29 -16.18 -22.00 5.70
N LEU A 30 -16.45 -20.82 6.24
CA LEU A 30 -15.39 -19.98 6.82
C LEU A 30 -14.75 -20.65 8.04
N ARG A 31 -15.54 -21.29 8.91
CA ARG A 31 -15.00 -22.07 10.06
C ARG A 31 -14.11 -23.22 9.61
N GLU A 32 -14.48 -23.92 8.54
CA GLU A 32 -13.66 -24.99 7.96
C GLU A 32 -12.30 -24.46 7.49
N VAL A 33 -12.28 -23.32 6.79
CA VAL A 33 -11.06 -22.71 6.26
C VAL A 33 -10.18 -22.11 7.37
N ILE A 34 -10.79 -21.35 8.29
CA ILE A 34 -10.09 -20.75 9.43
C ILE A 34 -9.46 -21.85 10.30
N GLY A 35 -10.17 -22.95 10.51
CA GLY A 35 -9.75 -24.03 11.40
C GLY A 35 -9.90 -23.66 12.88
N GLU A 36 -9.62 -24.63 13.77
CA GLU A 36 -9.69 -24.41 15.21
C GLU A 36 -8.38 -23.82 15.73
N PRO A 37 -8.39 -22.71 16.48
CA PRO A 37 -7.19 -22.24 17.16
C PRO A 37 -6.71 -23.27 18.21
N PRO A 38 -5.40 -23.41 18.42
CA PRO A 38 -4.87 -24.31 19.43
C PRO A 38 -5.31 -23.86 20.84
N ALA A 39 -5.55 -24.81 21.74
CA ALA A 39 -6.10 -24.53 23.06
C ALA A 39 -5.17 -23.68 23.95
N ASP A 40 -3.87 -23.70 23.65
CA ASP A 40 -2.79 -22.96 24.30
C ASP A 40 -2.38 -21.69 23.52
N LEU A 41 -3.20 -21.21 22.57
CA LEU A 41 -2.89 -20.00 21.80
C LEU A 41 -2.63 -18.79 22.70
N GLU A 42 -3.46 -18.53 23.70
CA GLU A 42 -3.27 -17.38 24.60
C GLU A 42 -2.00 -17.51 25.46
N ASP A 43 -1.54 -18.74 25.71
CA ASP A 43 -0.31 -19.01 26.45
C ASP A 43 0.97 -18.91 25.60
N THR A 44 0.84 -18.92 24.27
CA THR A 44 1.96 -19.00 23.31
C THR A 44 2.05 -17.80 22.38
N ALA A 45 0.93 -17.14 22.09
CA ALA A 45 0.86 -15.96 21.22
C ALA A 45 1.68 -14.79 21.76
N PRO A 46 2.07 -13.82 20.93
CA PRO A 46 2.72 -12.59 21.37
C PRO A 46 1.93 -11.84 22.44
N ILE A 47 2.64 -11.10 23.27
CA ILE A 47 2.10 -10.03 24.10
C ILE A 47 2.43 -8.71 23.41
N VAL A 48 1.43 -7.89 23.12
CA VAL A 48 1.62 -6.52 22.61
C VAL A 48 1.19 -5.55 23.71
N ALA A 49 2.10 -4.66 24.11
CA ALA A 49 1.88 -3.81 25.28
C ALA A 49 2.65 -2.49 25.19
N VAL A 50 2.25 -1.50 25.98
CA VAL A 50 2.99 -0.26 26.20
C VAL A 50 3.79 -0.31 27.51
N PRO A 51 4.86 0.48 27.67
CA PRO A 51 5.51 0.66 28.97
C PRO A 51 4.48 1.06 30.04
N GLY A 52 4.58 0.45 31.23
CA GLY A 52 3.62 0.64 32.34
C GLY A 52 2.39 -0.28 32.31
N ASP A 53 2.19 -1.08 31.26
CA ASP A 53 1.05 -2.01 31.24
C ASP A 53 1.21 -3.15 32.25
N ALA A 54 0.09 -3.49 32.91
CA ALA A 54 0.00 -4.71 33.69
C ALA A 54 0.09 -5.93 32.76
N LEU A 55 0.92 -6.90 33.13
CA LEU A 55 1.07 -8.14 32.39
C LEU A 55 0.26 -9.26 33.01
N GLU A 56 -0.17 -10.20 32.19
CA GLU A 56 -0.83 -11.45 32.62
C GLU A 56 0.12 -12.42 33.36
N VAL A 57 1.39 -12.03 33.54
CA VAL A 57 2.43 -12.85 34.16
C VAL A 57 2.93 -12.21 35.45
N ASP A 58 2.85 -12.96 36.55
CA ASP A 58 3.28 -12.47 37.87
C ASP A 58 4.78 -12.17 37.88
N ARG A 59 5.61 -13.04 37.29
CA ARG A 59 7.07 -12.87 37.17
C ARG A 59 7.57 -13.37 35.84
N ALA A 60 8.46 -12.61 35.22
CA ALA A 60 9.14 -13.02 33.99
C ALA A 60 10.52 -12.37 33.84
N LEU A 61 11.39 -13.03 33.10
CA LEU A 61 12.62 -12.44 32.58
C LEU A 61 12.37 -12.03 31.13
N VAL A 62 12.50 -10.74 30.84
CA VAL A 62 12.47 -10.22 29.48
C VAL A 62 13.90 -10.12 28.95
N VAL A 63 14.16 -10.73 27.79
CA VAL A 63 15.38 -10.51 27.01
C VAL A 63 15.06 -9.48 25.92
N CYS A 64 15.63 -8.30 26.05
CA CYS A 64 15.42 -7.19 25.12
C CYS A 64 16.04 -7.48 23.75
N GLU A 65 15.62 -6.69 22.74
CA GLU A 65 16.05 -6.84 21.34
C GLU A 65 17.57 -6.67 21.20
N ASP A 66 18.16 -5.81 22.04
CA ASP A 66 19.59 -5.54 22.11
C ASP A 66 20.40 -6.58 22.90
N GLY A 67 19.72 -7.61 23.43
CA GLY A 67 20.31 -8.68 24.23
C GLY A 67 20.43 -8.38 25.72
N THR A 68 20.00 -7.20 26.20
CA THR A 68 19.92 -6.91 27.63
C THR A 68 18.78 -7.70 28.29
N SER A 69 18.71 -7.73 29.62
CA SER A 69 17.66 -8.47 30.32
C SER A 69 17.06 -7.66 31.46
N VAL A 70 15.74 -7.78 31.61
CA VAL A 70 14.92 -7.02 32.56
C VAL A 70 14.03 -8.01 33.31
N ASP A 71 14.08 -7.98 34.64
CA ASP A 71 13.12 -8.72 35.47
C ASP A 71 11.82 -7.93 35.59
N VAL A 72 10.71 -8.61 35.34
CA VAL A 72 9.35 -8.02 35.36
C VAL A 72 8.52 -8.75 36.41
N ASP A 73 7.78 -7.98 37.24
CA ASP A 73 6.91 -8.49 38.33
C ASP A 73 5.50 -7.92 38.14
N GLY A 74 4.70 -8.53 37.25
CA GLY A 74 3.30 -8.17 37.01
C GLY A 74 3.04 -6.91 36.18
N GLU A 75 4.04 -6.08 35.89
CA GLU A 75 3.89 -4.80 35.18
C GLU A 75 5.17 -4.44 34.41
N LEU A 76 5.03 -3.98 33.16
CA LEU A 76 6.18 -3.52 32.37
C LEU A 76 6.78 -2.25 32.97
N PRO A 77 8.12 -2.15 33.09
CA PRO A 77 8.75 -0.91 33.51
C PRO A 77 8.40 0.26 32.59
N GLU A 78 8.20 1.45 33.18
CA GLU A 78 7.93 2.71 32.46
C GLU A 78 9.06 3.09 31.49
N ASP A 79 10.29 2.61 31.74
CA ASP A 79 11.47 2.82 30.90
C ASP A 79 11.82 1.62 30.02
N MET A 80 10.89 0.66 29.86
CA MET A 80 11.06 -0.49 28.98
C MET A 80 11.34 0.00 27.55
N PRO A 81 12.44 -0.47 26.91
CA PRO A 81 12.73 -0.09 25.53
C PRO A 81 11.60 -0.55 24.60
N LEU A 82 11.32 0.25 23.58
CA LEU A 82 10.43 -0.16 22.50
C LEU A 82 11.12 -1.22 21.62
N GLY A 83 10.39 -2.20 21.13
CA GLY A 83 10.93 -3.20 20.22
C GLY A 83 10.35 -4.59 20.38
N TYR A 84 11.07 -5.56 19.82
CA TYR A 84 10.69 -6.97 19.81
C TYR A 84 11.58 -7.73 20.78
N HIS A 85 10.97 -8.23 21.85
CA HIS A 85 11.66 -8.84 22.99
C HIS A 85 11.17 -10.26 23.21
N ARG A 86 11.90 -11.04 24.01
CA ARG A 86 11.45 -12.38 24.42
C ARG A 86 11.14 -12.38 25.91
N ILE A 87 9.90 -12.67 26.26
CA ILE A 87 9.47 -12.79 27.66
C ILE A 87 9.45 -14.25 28.08
N ARG A 88 10.15 -14.58 29.18
CA ARG A 88 10.28 -15.94 29.70
C ARG A 88 9.75 -16.04 31.12
N THR A 89 8.76 -16.88 31.33
CA THR A 89 8.16 -17.10 32.64
C THR A 89 8.83 -18.27 33.39
N PRO A 90 8.76 -18.32 34.74
CA PRO A 90 9.34 -19.40 35.54
C PRO A 90 8.83 -20.81 35.22
N ASP A 91 7.63 -20.93 34.66
CA ASP A 91 7.06 -22.20 34.20
C ASP A 91 7.59 -22.64 32.82
N GLY A 92 8.49 -21.87 32.21
CA GLY A 92 9.21 -22.22 30.99
C GLY A 92 8.56 -21.74 29.69
N ARG A 93 7.46 -20.96 29.75
CA ARG A 93 6.91 -20.33 28.54
C ARG A 93 7.87 -19.25 28.04
N ASP A 94 8.03 -19.17 26.71
CA ASP A 94 8.85 -18.18 26.00
C ASP A 94 8.00 -17.60 24.88
N ARG A 95 7.64 -16.33 24.98
CA ARG A 95 6.72 -15.64 24.05
C ARG A 95 7.40 -14.41 23.46
N LEU A 96 6.95 -13.97 22.29
CA LEU A 96 7.29 -12.65 21.78
C LEU A 96 6.61 -11.59 22.67
N LEU A 97 7.35 -10.56 23.05
CA LEU A 97 6.84 -9.35 23.68
C LEU A 97 7.12 -8.17 22.75
N VAL A 98 6.08 -7.54 22.24
CA VAL A 98 6.16 -6.33 21.42
C VAL A 98 5.86 -5.13 22.31
N VAL A 99 6.85 -4.29 22.55
CA VAL A 99 6.70 -3.06 23.33
C VAL A 99 6.60 -1.88 22.38
N HIS A 100 5.45 -1.19 22.39
CA HIS A 100 5.16 -0.08 21.48
C HIS A 100 4.84 1.22 22.24
N PRO A 101 4.90 2.39 21.58
CA PRO A 101 4.71 3.68 22.26
C PRO A 101 3.24 4.10 22.44
N GLY A 102 2.28 3.21 22.15
CA GLY A 102 0.84 3.49 22.16
C GLY A 102 0.32 4.32 20.97
N ARG A 103 1.18 5.09 20.30
CA ARG A 103 0.81 5.94 19.16
C ARG A 103 1.86 5.94 18.06
N CYS A 104 1.44 6.14 16.81
CA CYS A 104 2.33 6.35 15.69
C CYS A 104 3.10 7.66 15.82
N TRP A 105 4.25 7.72 15.16
CA TRP A 105 5.02 8.94 15.01
C TRP A 105 4.27 9.92 14.10
N LEU A 106 4.21 11.18 14.52
CA LEU A 106 3.60 12.27 13.76
C LEU A 106 4.61 13.41 13.58
N PRO A 107 4.62 14.07 12.41
CA PRO A 107 5.39 15.30 12.24
C PRO A 107 4.80 16.45 13.06
N ASP A 108 5.66 17.35 13.52
CA ASP A 108 5.26 18.52 14.32
C ASP A 108 4.51 19.58 13.50
N GLU A 109 4.80 19.65 12.19
CA GLU A 109 4.28 20.69 11.32
C GLU A 109 3.35 20.13 10.24
N ARG A 110 2.31 20.91 9.93
CA ARG A 110 1.43 20.66 8.81
C ARG A 110 2.18 20.84 7.49
N SER A 111 1.93 19.93 6.56
CA SER A 111 2.59 19.92 5.25
C SER A 111 1.63 19.61 4.11
N TRP A 112 2.06 19.93 2.89
CA TRP A 112 1.40 19.49 1.66
C TRP A 112 2.38 18.67 0.81
N GLY A 113 1.84 17.84 -0.08
CA GLY A 113 2.64 16.96 -0.92
C GLY A 113 1.97 16.59 -2.24
N TRP A 114 2.76 15.98 -3.13
CA TRP A 114 2.28 15.46 -4.42
C TRP A 114 1.96 13.97 -4.32
N ALA A 115 0.75 13.58 -4.70
CA ALA A 115 0.42 12.20 -5.02
C ALA A 115 0.66 11.92 -6.51
N VAL A 116 1.33 10.82 -6.81
CA VAL A 116 1.65 10.38 -8.16
C VAL A 116 1.57 8.87 -8.28
N GLN A 117 0.98 8.40 -9.38
CA GLN A 117 1.15 7.03 -9.82
C GLN A 117 2.52 6.92 -10.50
N LEU A 118 3.54 6.43 -9.81
CA LEU A 118 4.93 6.44 -10.27
C LEU A 118 5.08 5.76 -11.63
N TYR A 119 4.39 4.64 -11.86
CA TYR A 119 4.43 3.94 -13.14
C TYR A 119 4.01 4.84 -14.33
N ALA A 120 3.15 5.84 -14.08
CA ALA A 120 2.65 6.77 -15.10
C ALA A 120 3.57 7.98 -15.31
N ALA A 121 4.42 8.31 -14.33
CA ALA A 121 5.29 9.48 -14.31
C ALA A 121 6.62 9.20 -15.02
N ARG A 122 6.56 9.00 -16.35
CA ARG A 122 7.73 8.70 -17.18
C ARG A 122 8.56 9.94 -17.46
N GLY A 123 9.86 9.88 -17.26
CA GLY A 123 10.84 10.82 -17.80
C GLY A 123 11.38 10.39 -19.16
N HIS A 124 12.35 11.15 -19.67
CA HIS A 124 12.91 10.89 -21.00
C HIS A 124 13.79 9.64 -21.08
N GLY A 125 14.46 9.30 -19.97
CA GLY A 125 15.28 8.10 -19.89
C GLY A 125 14.55 6.87 -19.35
N SER A 126 13.25 6.97 -19.02
CA SER A 126 12.49 5.82 -18.54
C SER A 126 12.43 4.77 -19.64
N ALA A 127 12.20 3.51 -19.31
CA ALA A 127 12.08 2.45 -20.33
C ALA A 127 10.61 2.06 -20.56
N GLY A 128 9.72 3.03 -20.75
CA GLY A 128 8.29 2.80 -20.98
C GLY A 128 7.39 2.92 -19.77
N VAL A 129 7.95 2.90 -18.55
CA VAL A 129 7.27 3.01 -17.24
C VAL A 129 8.10 3.91 -16.34
N GLY A 130 7.45 4.77 -15.54
CA GLY A 130 8.16 5.65 -14.62
C GLY A 130 8.84 4.85 -13.51
N ASP A 131 10.05 5.25 -13.14
CA ASP A 131 10.95 4.45 -12.30
C ASP A 131 11.60 5.28 -11.16
N LEU A 132 12.49 4.68 -10.38
CA LEU A 132 13.04 5.33 -9.18
C LEU A 132 13.83 6.62 -9.48
N ALA A 133 14.43 6.76 -10.67
CA ALA A 133 15.04 8.04 -11.07
C ALA A 133 13.99 9.11 -11.40
N ASP A 134 12.80 8.71 -11.86
CA ASP A 134 11.67 9.62 -12.06
C ASP A 134 11.08 10.04 -10.70
N LEU A 135 10.98 9.13 -9.74
CA LEU A 135 10.60 9.45 -8.36
C LEU A 135 11.55 10.49 -7.75
N ARG A 136 12.87 10.30 -7.94
CA ARG A 136 13.90 11.28 -7.54
C ARG A 136 13.59 12.67 -8.11
N THR A 137 13.24 12.74 -9.39
CA THR A 137 12.92 13.99 -10.09
C THR A 137 11.64 14.65 -9.53
N VAL A 138 10.59 13.86 -9.28
CA VAL A 138 9.34 14.34 -8.67
C VAL A 138 9.57 14.84 -7.24
N ARG A 139 10.39 14.13 -6.45
CA ARG A 139 10.80 14.55 -5.11
C ARG A 139 11.54 15.88 -5.13
N GLU A 140 12.51 16.05 -6.02
CA GLU A 140 13.26 17.31 -6.17
C GLU A 140 12.36 18.48 -6.56
N LEU A 141 11.38 18.24 -7.45
CA LEU A 141 10.33 19.19 -7.76
C LEU A 141 9.52 19.56 -6.52
N ALA A 142 9.09 18.58 -5.73
CA ALA A 142 8.32 18.77 -4.51
C ALA A 142 9.10 19.65 -3.52
N GLN A 143 10.36 19.32 -3.26
CA GLN A 143 11.26 20.10 -2.39
C GLN A 143 11.42 21.54 -2.89
N ALA A 144 11.65 21.74 -4.19
CA ALA A 144 11.79 23.07 -4.79
C ALA A 144 10.52 23.93 -4.64
N GLN A 145 9.36 23.30 -4.51
CA GLN A 145 8.07 23.96 -4.30
C GLN A 145 7.71 24.16 -2.82
N GLY A 146 8.47 23.56 -1.90
CA GLY A 146 8.19 23.56 -0.47
C GLY A 146 7.07 22.61 -0.07
N ALA A 147 6.87 21.53 -0.83
CA ALA A 147 6.12 20.36 -0.37
C ALA A 147 7.00 19.55 0.58
N GLY A 148 6.39 18.93 1.60
CA GLY A 148 7.12 18.11 2.58
C GLY A 148 6.99 16.61 2.35
N PHE A 149 6.21 16.17 1.36
CA PHE A 149 6.16 14.75 0.99
C PHE A 149 5.78 14.49 -0.47
N VAL A 150 6.02 13.25 -0.92
CA VAL A 150 5.44 12.64 -2.12
C VAL A 150 4.72 11.36 -1.73
N LEU A 151 3.50 11.12 -2.23
CA LEU A 151 2.76 9.87 -2.08
C LEU A 151 2.81 9.09 -3.39
N VAL A 152 3.22 7.82 -3.33
CA VAL A 152 3.30 6.93 -4.50
C VAL A 152 2.38 5.73 -4.35
N ASN A 153 1.98 5.15 -5.48
CA ASN A 153 1.29 3.85 -5.51
C ASN A 153 2.17 2.72 -4.91
N PRO A 154 1.58 1.54 -4.64
CA PRO A 154 2.36 0.39 -4.21
C PRO A 154 3.49 0.05 -5.19
N LEU A 155 4.71 -0.13 -4.67
CA LEU A 155 5.91 -0.44 -5.46
C LEU A 155 6.27 -1.93 -5.44
N HIS A 156 5.35 -2.74 -4.94
CA HIS A 156 5.50 -4.15 -4.64
C HIS A 156 5.67 -5.04 -5.87
N ALA A 157 6.48 -6.09 -5.75
CA ALA A 157 6.82 -6.98 -6.85
C ALA A 157 5.66 -7.87 -7.29
N VAL A 158 5.62 -8.14 -8.59
CA VAL A 158 4.69 -9.08 -9.24
C VAL A 158 5.46 -10.30 -9.75
N GLY A 159 4.79 -11.25 -10.40
CA GLY A 159 5.48 -12.40 -11.00
C GLY A 159 6.57 -11.99 -12.00
N PRO A 160 7.74 -12.63 -12.02
CA PRO A 160 8.87 -12.25 -12.88
C PRO A 160 8.71 -12.71 -14.34
N GLY A 161 7.64 -13.45 -14.66
CA GLY A 161 7.34 -13.95 -16.00
C GLY A 161 6.75 -12.90 -16.96
N PRO A 162 6.35 -13.32 -18.17
CA PRO A 162 5.47 -12.51 -19.01
C PRO A 162 4.10 -12.33 -18.34
N GLU A 163 3.27 -11.42 -18.84
CA GLU A 163 1.95 -11.08 -18.27
C GLU A 163 2.08 -10.41 -16.90
N GLN A 164 2.86 -9.33 -16.88
CA GLN A 164 3.02 -8.46 -15.72
C GLN A 164 1.66 -7.94 -15.25
N GLU A 165 1.36 -8.14 -13.96
CA GLU A 165 0.17 -7.58 -13.33
C GLU A 165 0.19 -6.06 -13.42
N ASP A 166 -0.90 -5.49 -13.96
CA ASP A 166 -1.04 -4.05 -14.14
C ASP A 166 -1.43 -3.36 -12.83
N SER A 167 -2.23 -4.03 -12.00
CA SER A 167 -2.70 -3.53 -10.71
C SER A 167 -1.58 -3.55 -9.67
N PRO A 168 -1.18 -2.40 -9.11
CA PRO A 168 -0.25 -2.38 -7.99
C PRO A 168 -0.87 -2.96 -6.69
N TYR A 169 -2.18 -3.22 -6.68
CA TYR A 169 -2.92 -3.72 -5.52
C TYR A 169 -3.08 -5.25 -5.49
N LEU A 170 -2.53 -5.97 -6.47
CA LEU A 170 -2.45 -7.45 -6.47
C LEU A 170 -1.00 -7.94 -6.63
N PRO A 171 -0.06 -7.53 -5.76
CA PRO A 171 1.34 -7.92 -5.90
C PRO A 171 1.55 -9.39 -5.56
N ALA A 172 2.65 -9.97 -6.03
CA ALA A 172 3.10 -11.30 -5.59
C ALA A 172 3.66 -11.26 -4.15
N THR A 173 4.13 -10.10 -3.69
CA THR A 173 4.69 -9.92 -2.35
C THR A 173 4.57 -8.47 -1.90
N ARG A 174 4.30 -8.24 -0.61
CA ARG A 174 4.36 -6.92 0.02
C ARG A 174 5.74 -6.59 0.63
N ARG A 175 6.71 -7.50 0.49
CA ARG A 175 8.04 -7.38 1.08
C ARG A 175 9.11 -6.88 0.10
N PHE A 176 8.96 -7.20 -1.18
CA PHE A 176 9.96 -6.90 -2.21
C PHE A 176 9.41 -6.01 -3.31
N ARG A 177 10.30 -5.34 -4.04
CA ARG A 177 9.94 -4.27 -4.99
C ARG A 177 9.91 -4.76 -6.43
N ASN A 178 9.04 -4.17 -7.23
CA ASN A 178 8.90 -4.53 -8.64
C ASN A 178 10.14 -4.08 -9.45
N PRO A 179 10.83 -5.00 -10.14
CA PRO A 179 11.97 -4.67 -10.99
C PRO A 179 11.68 -3.66 -12.10
N VAL A 180 10.41 -3.49 -12.49
CA VAL A 180 10.02 -2.46 -13.48
C VAL A 180 10.35 -1.03 -13.02
N TYR A 181 10.58 -0.79 -11.73
CA TYR A 181 10.97 0.51 -11.20
C TYR A 181 12.50 0.75 -11.17
N LEU A 182 13.34 -0.16 -11.70
CA LEU A 182 14.77 0.11 -11.86
C LEU A 182 15.07 1.02 -13.04
N ARG A 183 15.82 2.10 -12.82
CA ARG A 183 16.43 2.89 -13.90
C ARG A 183 17.62 2.13 -14.46
N LEU A 184 17.55 1.74 -15.74
CA LEU A 184 18.62 0.99 -16.39
C LEU A 184 19.95 1.77 -16.43
N ASP A 185 19.92 3.05 -16.78
CA ASP A 185 21.14 3.87 -16.87
C ASP A 185 21.88 4.05 -15.52
N ASP A 186 21.17 3.87 -14.40
CA ASP A 186 21.72 3.99 -13.05
C ASP A 186 22.23 2.63 -12.51
N VAL A 187 22.16 1.54 -13.31
CA VAL A 187 22.70 0.23 -12.93
C VAL A 187 24.21 0.20 -13.16
N PRO A 188 25.04 -0.09 -12.13
CA PRO A 188 26.49 -0.18 -12.29
C PRO A 188 26.90 -1.22 -13.34
N GLY A 189 27.80 -0.84 -14.25
CA GLY A 189 28.32 -1.74 -15.29
C GLY A 189 27.37 -1.98 -16.47
N VAL A 190 26.16 -1.41 -16.46
CA VAL A 190 25.18 -1.56 -17.55
C VAL A 190 25.75 -1.04 -18.88
N GLN A 191 25.43 -1.73 -19.96
CA GLN A 191 25.73 -1.29 -21.32
C GLN A 191 24.49 -1.48 -22.20
N LEU A 192 23.82 -0.36 -22.54
CA LEU A 192 22.69 -0.38 -23.48
C LEU A 192 23.21 -0.32 -24.92
N THR A 193 22.77 -1.29 -25.72
CA THR A 193 22.99 -1.33 -27.17
C THR A 193 22.12 -0.30 -27.90
N ASP A 194 22.41 -0.06 -29.17
CA ASP A 194 21.58 0.83 -30.00
C ASP A 194 20.13 0.31 -30.12
N ASP A 195 19.96 -1.01 -30.18
CA ASP A 195 18.63 -1.66 -30.22
C ASP A 195 17.88 -1.47 -28.89
N ASP A 196 18.56 -1.59 -27.74
CA ASP A 196 17.94 -1.32 -26.43
C ASP A 196 17.46 0.13 -26.36
N ARG A 197 18.28 1.11 -26.80
CA ARG A 197 17.93 2.53 -26.80
C ARG A 197 16.78 2.85 -27.77
N ALA A 198 16.76 2.20 -28.92
CA ALA A 198 15.64 2.31 -29.85
C ALA A 198 14.35 1.78 -29.21
N ARG A 199 14.42 0.65 -28.50
CA ARG A 199 13.27 0.08 -27.79
C ARG A 199 12.80 0.98 -26.64
N VAL A 200 13.71 1.56 -25.86
CA VAL A 200 13.39 2.57 -24.84
C VAL A 200 12.58 3.73 -25.46
N THR A 201 13.05 4.26 -26.58
CA THR A 201 12.39 5.38 -27.27
C THR A 201 10.99 5.00 -27.73
N GLU A 202 10.82 3.80 -28.30
CA GLU A 202 9.52 3.29 -28.73
C GLU A 202 8.54 3.14 -27.56
N LEU A 203 9.00 2.54 -26.45
CA LEU A 203 8.17 2.33 -25.26
C LEU A 203 7.73 3.65 -24.61
N ASN A 204 8.62 4.65 -24.56
CA ASN A 204 8.27 5.98 -24.05
C ASN A 204 7.28 6.72 -24.94
N ALA A 205 7.26 6.44 -26.24
CA ALA A 205 6.32 7.03 -27.19
C ALA A 205 4.95 6.34 -27.22
N ALA A 206 4.79 5.18 -26.54
CA ALA A 206 3.54 4.44 -26.52
C ALA A 206 2.42 5.21 -25.79
N GLU A 207 1.21 5.14 -26.35
CA GLU A 207 0.00 5.78 -25.80
C GLU A 207 -0.40 5.15 -24.45
N LEU A 208 -0.25 3.84 -24.33
CA LEU A 208 -0.46 3.09 -23.10
C LEU A 208 0.87 2.51 -22.62
N LEU A 209 0.98 2.33 -21.31
CA LEU A 209 2.09 1.59 -20.71
C LEU A 209 2.03 0.12 -21.15
N ASP A 210 3.18 -0.42 -21.53
CA ASP A 210 3.38 -1.81 -21.88
C ASP A 210 4.40 -2.41 -20.90
N ARG A 211 3.89 -2.92 -19.77
CA ARG A 211 4.72 -3.48 -18.69
C ARG A 211 5.44 -4.74 -19.13
N ASP A 212 4.80 -5.57 -19.95
CA ASP A 212 5.41 -6.79 -20.49
C ASP A 212 6.64 -6.46 -21.33
N ALA A 213 6.50 -5.53 -22.29
CA ALA A 213 7.62 -5.14 -23.12
C ALA A 213 8.70 -4.38 -22.34
N THR A 214 8.30 -3.56 -21.37
CA THR A 214 9.22 -2.86 -20.46
C THR A 214 10.04 -3.87 -19.67
N TRP A 215 9.39 -4.85 -19.06
CA TRP A 215 10.07 -5.87 -18.27
C TRP A 215 10.95 -6.77 -19.14
N ALA A 216 10.47 -7.19 -20.32
CA ALA A 216 11.27 -7.97 -21.26
C ALA A 216 12.57 -7.26 -21.65
N LEU A 217 12.51 -5.96 -21.93
CA LEU A 217 13.70 -5.14 -22.19
C LEU A 217 14.61 -5.05 -20.95
N LYS A 218 14.05 -4.65 -19.80
CA LYS A 218 14.83 -4.47 -18.57
C LYS A 218 15.51 -5.76 -18.15
N ARG A 219 14.77 -6.88 -18.12
CA ARG A 219 15.29 -8.21 -17.79
C ARG A 219 16.43 -8.62 -18.72
N ALA A 220 16.30 -8.43 -20.03
CA ALA A 220 17.36 -8.78 -20.97
C ALA A 220 18.64 -7.96 -20.74
N VAL A 221 18.53 -6.67 -20.43
CA VAL A 221 19.68 -5.80 -20.10
C VAL A 221 20.29 -6.20 -18.75
N LEU A 222 19.45 -6.40 -17.73
CA LEU A 222 19.87 -6.77 -16.39
C LEU A 222 20.59 -8.13 -16.38
N GLN A 223 20.07 -9.13 -17.10
CA GLN A 223 20.71 -10.44 -17.21
C GLN A 223 22.09 -10.33 -17.86
N ARG A 224 22.23 -9.58 -18.97
CA ARG A 224 23.54 -9.36 -19.61
C ARG A 224 24.54 -8.67 -18.66
N THR A 225 24.04 -7.76 -17.83
CA THR A 225 24.87 -7.02 -16.86
C THR A 225 25.32 -7.93 -15.73
N PHE A 226 24.40 -8.71 -15.16
CA PHE A 226 24.69 -9.69 -14.12
C PHE A 226 25.62 -10.81 -14.60
N ASP A 227 25.42 -11.34 -15.81
CA ASP A 227 26.28 -12.39 -16.38
C ASP A 227 27.74 -11.91 -16.57
N ALA A 228 27.94 -10.61 -16.78
CA ALA A 228 29.27 -10.02 -16.94
C ALA A 228 30.01 -9.87 -15.59
N ASP A 229 29.28 -9.59 -14.51
CA ASP A 229 29.80 -9.53 -13.14
C ASP A 229 28.74 -9.99 -12.12
N PRO A 230 28.65 -11.31 -11.85
CA PRO A 230 27.62 -11.86 -10.96
C PRO A 230 27.95 -11.68 -9.47
N HIS A 231 29.13 -11.14 -9.15
CA HIS A 231 29.59 -10.95 -7.78
C HIS A 231 30.19 -9.55 -7.59
N PRO A 232 29.41 -8.48 -7.85
CA PRO A 232 29.89 -7.13 -7.63
C PRO A 232 30.21 -6.93 -6.15
N GLU A 233 31.16 -6.03 -5.88
CA GLU A 233 31.62 -5.74 -4.52
C GLU A 233 30.44 -5.34 -3.61
N GLY A 234 30.37 -5.92 -2.41
CA GLY A 234 29.34 -5.64 -1.41
C GLY A 234 28.03 -6.42 -1.57
N PHE A 235 27.70 -6.94 -2.77
CA PHE A 235 26.43 -7.64 -3.00
C PHE A 235 26.27 -8.90 -2.14
N ARG A 236 27.29 -9.77 -2.07
CA ARG A 236 27.23 -11.00 -1.27
C ARG A 236 27.04 -10.73 0.22
N ASP A 237 27.71 -9.70 0.74
CA ASP A 237 27.59 -9.30 2.13
C ASP A 237 26.20 -8.74 2.40
N TRP A 238 25.67 -7.89 1.51
CA TRP A 238 24.29 -7.40 1.61
C TRP A 238 23.30 -8.56 1.60
N TRP A 239 23.39 -9.49 0.64
CA TRP A 239 22.50 -10.64 0.53
C TRP A 239 22.50 -11.47 1.82
N TRP A 240 23.67 -11.76 2.40
CA TRP A 240 23.76 -12.48 3.67
C TRP A 240 22.99 -11.80 4.81
N HIS A 241 23.02 -10.47 4.88
CA HIS A 241 22.32 -9.71 5.94
C HIS A 241 20.80 -9.60 5.73
N GLN A 242 20.29 -9.83 4.52
CA GLN A 242 18.85 -9.81 4.26
C GLN A 242 18.12 -11.07 4.73
N GLY A 243 18.86 -12.17 4.97
CA GLY A 243 18.34 -13.37 5.63
C GLY A 243 17.30 -14.15 4.83
N GLN A 244 16.44 -14.89 5.56
CA GLN A 244 15.54 -15.89 4.97
C GLN A 244 14.46 -15.28 4.08
N ALA A 245 13.91 -14.10 4.43
CA ALA A 245 12.85 -13.47 3.63
C ALA A 245 13.32 -13.19 2.19
N LEU A 246 14.54 -12.65 2.01
CA LEU A 246 15.09 -12.43 0.67
C LEU A 246 15.39 -13.76 -0.03
N GLN A 247 15.89 -14.76 0.70
CA GLN A 247 16.16 -16.08 0.15
C GLN A 247 14.88 -16.72 -0.40
N ASP A 248 13.76 -16.62 0.34
CA ASP A 248 12.47 -17.14 -0.08
C ASP A 248 11.96 -16.41 -1.33
N TRP A 249 12.06 -15.08 -1.36
CA TRP A 249 11.74 -14.30 -2.57
C TRP A 249 12.58 -14.72 -3.77
N ALA A 250 13.90 -14.80 -3.61
CA ALA A 250 14.81 -15.12 -4.70
C ALA A 250 14.60 -16.56 -5.20
N ASN A 251 14.33 -17.50 -4.31
CA ASN A 251 13.94 -18.87 -4.67
C ASN A 251 12.61 -18.87 -5.43
N TRP A 252 11.57 -18.23 -4.89
CA TRP A 252 10.27 -18.18 -5.54
C TRP A 252 10.36 -17.56 -6.92
N ALA A 253 11.03 -16.42 -7.07
CA ALA A 253 11.16 -15.71 -8.33
C ALA A 253 11.93 -16.54 -9.37
N ALA A 254 13.00 -17.22 -8.96
CA ALA A 254 13.76 -18.10 -9.85
C ALA A 254 12.95 -19.33 -10.29
N ILE A 255 12.14 -19.92 -9.41
CA ILE A 255 11.27 -21.05 -9.75
C ILE A 255 10.10 -20.57 -10.64
N ALA A 256 9.55 -19.39 -10.34
CA ALA A 256 8.47 -18.77 -11.11
C ALA A 256 8.90 -18.45 -12.56
N ASP A 257 10.16 -18.11 -12.78
CA ASP A 257 10.71 -17.93 -14.13
C ASP A 257 10.60 -19.21 -15.00
N GLU A 258 10.66 -20.40 -14.39
CA GLU A 258 10.57 -21.68 -15.09
C GLU A 258 9.14 -22.24 -15.16
N HIS A 259 8.37 -22.08 -14.08
CA HIS A 259 7.07 -22.74 -13.92
C HIS A 259 5.86 -21.80 -13.92
N GLY A 260 6.08 -20.49 -14.08
CA GLY A 260 5.05 -19.46 -13.98
C GLY A 260 4.84 -18.97 -12.55
N ALA A 261 4.16 -17.83 -12.41
CA ALA A 261 4.02 -17.13 -11.13
C ALA A 261 2.98 -17.75 -10.16
N ASP A 262 2.34 -18.86 -10.52
CA ASP A 262 1.39 -19.54 -9.63
C ASP A 262 1.99 -20.83 -9.07
N TRP A 263 2.42 -20.78 -7.81
CA TRP A 263 3.11 -21.90 -7.15
C TRP A 263 2.26 -23.18 -7.04
N HIS A 264 0.93 -23.07 -7.08
CA HIS A 264 0.04 -24.24 -7.05
C HIS A 264 0.22 -25.15 -8.28
N THR A 265 0.73 -24.60 -9.39
CA THR A 265 0.96 -25.33 -10.64
C THR A 265 2.32 -26.03 -10.69
N TRP A 266 3.22 -25.71 -9.77
CA TRP A 266 4.61 -26.20 -9.76
C TRP A 266 4.70 -27.70 -9.46
N PRO A 267 5.84 -28.35 -9.75
CA PRO A 267 6.13 -29.69 -9.26
C PRO A 267 5.96 -29.77 -7.73
N ALA A 268 5.36 -30.86 -7.23
CA ALA A 268 4.97 -30.97 -5.81
C ALA A 268 6.13 -30.72 -4.82
N GLY A 269 7.36 -31.12 -5.15
CA GLY A 269 8.52 -30.89 -4.28
C GLY A 269 8.95 -29.42 -4.16
N LEU A 270 8.57 -28.55 -5.10
CA LEU A 270 8.92 -27.13 -5.10
C LEU A 270 7.85 -26.25 -4.44
N ARG A 271 6.73 -26.85 -4.01
CA ARG A 271 5.62 -26.12 -3.40
C ARG A 271 5.88 -25.78 -1.93
N ASP A 272 6.68 -26.56 -1.23
CA ASP A 272 7.05 -26.28 0.17
C ASP A 272 8.32 -25.41 0.22
N PRO A 273 8.23 -24.13 0.63
CA PRO A 273 9.39 -23.22 0.66
C PRO A 273 10.52 -23.70 1.56
N HIS A 274 10.22 -24.55 2.55
CA HIS A 274 11.20 -25.06 3.51
C HIS A 274 11.59 -26.51 3.24
N GLY A 275 11.08 -27.10 2.16
CA GLY A 275 11.35 -28.48 1.76
C GLY A 275 12.76 -28.71 1.23
N ASP A 276 13.26 -29.93 1.38
CA ASP A 276 14.58 -30.36 0.87
C ASP A 276 14.74 -30.10 -0.63
N ALA A 277 13.69 -30.33 -1.40
CA ALA A 277 13.71 -30.16 -2.85
C ALA A 277 13.92 -28.70 -3.29
N VAL A 278 13.38 -27.72 -2.56
CA VAL A 278 13.65 -26.30 -2.83
C VAL A 278 15.11 -25.95 -2.51
N ARG A 279 15.67 -26.49 -1.43
CA ARG A 279 17.09 -26.29 -1.07
C ARG A 279 18.04 -26.88 -2.11
N GLU A 280 17.76 -28.10 -2.56
CA GLU A 280 18.52 -28.77 -3.63
C GLU A 280 18.40 -28.01 -4.95
N TRP A 281 17.18 -27.58 -5.31
CA TRP A 281 16.93 -26.80 -6.52
C TRP A 281 17.66 -25.46 -6.48
N SER A 282 17.57 -24.72 -5.37
CA SER A 282 18.24 -23.44 -5.15
C SER A 282 19.76 -23.57 -5.28
N THR A 283 20.34 -24.63 -4.71
CA THR A 283 21.78 -24.92 -4.83
C THR A 283 22.18 -25.21 -6.28
N ALA A 284 21.33 -25.93 -7.03
CA ALA A 284 21.58 -26.27 -8.43
C ALA A 284 21.39 -25.07 -9.39
N HIS A 285 20.60 -24.08 -8.99
CA HIS A 285 20.24 -22.87 -9.77
C HIS A 285 20.68 -21.58 -9.06
N GLU A 286 21.81 -21.64 -8.35
CA GLU A 286 22.31 -20.51 -7.56
C GLU A 286 22.46 -19.22 -8.38
N PRO A 287 22.94 -19.22 -9.64
CA PRO A 287 23.01 -17.99 -10.44
C PRO A 287 21.65 -17.34 -10.70
N GLN A 288 20.59 -18.12 -10.90
CA GLN A 288 19.23 -17.61 -11.12
C GLN A 288 18.65 -17.01 -9.84
N VAL A 289 18.88 -17.66 -8.70
CA VAL A 289 18.49 -17.15 -7.38
C VAL A 289 19.27 -15.86 -7.07
N ALA A 290 20.58 -15.86 -7.29
CA ALA A 290 21.44 -14.72 -7.09
C ALA A 290 21.04 -13.51 -7.96
N PHE A 291 20.61 -13.74 -9.21
CA PHE A 291 20.08 -12.68 -10.08
C PHE A 291 18.91 -11.94 -9.44
N HIS A 292 17.91 -12.67 -8.91
CA HIS A 292 16.73 -12.05 -8.27
C HIS A 292 17.07 -11.33 -6.97
N ALA A 293 18.02 -11.85 -6.19
CA ALA A 293 18.56 -11.14 -5.03
C ALA A 293 19.32 -9.86 -5.43
N TRP A 294 20.12 -9.92 -6.50
CA TRP A 294 20.88 -8.78 -7.03
C TRP A 294 19.96 -7.67 -7.54
N VAL A 295 18.85 -8.02 -8.19
CA VAL A 295 17.83 -7.04 -8.61
C VAL A 295 17.25 -6.29 -7.40
N GLN A 296 16.96 -6.98 -6.29
CA GLN A 296 16.50 -6.32 -5.06
C GLN A 296 17.58 -5.44 -4.42
N TRP A 297 18.86 -5.84 -4.49
CA TRP A 297 19.98 -5.01 -4.03
C TRP A 297 20.08 -3.69 -4.81
N LEU A 298 19.91 -3.74 -6.14
CA LEU A 298 19.87 -2.53 -6.97
C LEU A 298 18.67 -1.64 -6.63
N LEU A 299 17.49 -2.24 -6.40
CA LEU A 299 16.28 -1.52 -6.05
C LEU A 299 16.42 -0.82 -4.69
N ASP A 300 17.06 -1.46 -3.71
CA ASP A 300 17.34 -0.90 -2.38
C ASP A 300 18.21 0.37 -2.49
N GLY A 301 19.29 0.30 -3.28
CA GLY A 301 20.16 1.44 -3.55
C GLY A 301 19.43 2.57 -4.29
N GLN A 302 18.76 2.27 -5.40
CA GLN A 302 18.05 3.29 -6.17
C GLN A 302 16.87 3.90 -5.40
N LEU A 303 16.19 3.14 -4.52
CA LEU A 303 15.13 3.66 -3.68
C LEU A 303 15.69 4.67 -2.68
N THR A 304 16.79 4.33 -2.00
CA THR A 304 17.46 5.22 -1.05
C THR A 304 17.82 6.55 -1.71
N ASP A 305 18.34 6.50 -2.94
CA ASP A 305 18.66 7.71 -3.72
C ASP A 305 17.40 8.47 -4.16
N ALA A 306 16.31 7.77 -4.48
CA ALA A 306 15.05 8.34 -4.95
C ALA A 306 14.28 9.05 -3.84
N THR A 307 14.30 8.52 -2.61
CA THR A 307 13.60 9.10 -1.46
C THR A 307 14.41 10.22 -0.82
N GLY A 308 15.73 10.04 -0.67
CA GLY A 308 16.60 11.03 -0.01
C GLY A 308 16.05 11.42 1.38
N ASP A 309 16.08 12.71 1.71
CA ASP A 309 15.62 13.21 3.01
C ASP A 309 14.12 13.61 3.04
N LEU A 310 13.42 13.58 1.90
CA LEU A 310 12.00 13.93 1.86
C LEU A 310 11.16 12.70 2.21
N THR A 311 10.10 12.87 2.99
CA THR A 311 9.11 11.81 3.19
C THR A 311 8.50 11.39 1.84
N VAL A 312 8.68 10.11 1.50
CA VAL A 312 7.94 9.41 0.46
C VAL A 312 6.97 8.46 1.14
N ILE A 313 5.69 8.83 1.13
CA ILE A 313 4.63 7.96 1.64
C ILE A 313 4.43 6.84 0.62
N GLN A 314 4.77 5.62 1.02
CA GLN A 314 4.50 4.42 0.22
C GLN A 314 3.14 3.82 0.61
N ASP A 315 2.46 3.24 -0.37
CA ASP A 315 1.13 2.66 -0.19
C ASP A 315 1.23 1.15 -0.01
N LEU A 316 0.57 0.61 1.02
CA LEU A 316 0.51 -0.81 1.34
C LEU A 316 -0.82 -1.38 0.87
N PRO A 317 -0.84 -2.27 -0.13
CA PRO A 317 -2.06 -2.91 -0.58
C PRO A 317 -2.56 -3.91 0.46
N ILE A 318 -3.88 -4.10 0.48
CA ILE A 318 -4.55 -4.95 1.47
C ILE A 318 -4.08 -6.41 1.45
N GLY A 319 -3.71 -6.91 0.26
CA GLY A 319 -3.39 -8.32 0.06
C GLY A 319 -2.28 -8.57 -0.96
N VAL A 320 -2.15 -9.84 -1.33
CA VAL A 320 -1.20 -10.39 -2.32
C VAL A 320 -1.94 -11.37 -3.21
N SER A 321 -1.39 -11.67 -4.38
CA SER A 321 -1.90 -12.73 -5.24
C SER A 321 -1.74 -14.09 -4.55
N GLY A 322 -2.76 -14.95 -4.64
CA GLY A 322 -2.74 -16.27 -4.00
C GLY A 322 -1.67 -17.24 -4.54
N GLY A 323 -1.23 -17.04 -5.78
CA GLY A 323 -0.10 -17.77 -6.36
C GLY A 323 1.27 -17.13 -6.11
N GLY A 324 1.30 -15.95 -5.48
CA GLY A 324 2.48 -15.11 -5.30
C GLY A 324 3.53 -15.64 -4.31
N ALA A 325 4.63 -14.91 -4.20
CA ALA A 325 5.76 -15.26 -3.34
C ALA A 325 5.39 -15.25 -1.84
N ASP A 326 4.60 -14.27 -1.42
CA ASP A 326 4.14 -14.20 -0.02
C ASP A 326 3.14 -15.32 0.28
N ALA A 327 2.29 -15.66 -0.69
CA ALA A 327 1.37 -16.77 -0.54
C ALA A 327 2.10 -18.13 -0.46
N TRP A 328 3.16 -18.30 -1.26
CA TRP A 328 4.04 -19.45 -1.18
C TRP A 328 4.81 -19.52 0.15
N ALA A 329 5.33 -18.40 0.64
CA ALA A 329 6.09 -18.34 1.89
C ALA A 329 5.21 -18.54 3.14
N TRP A 330 3.95 -18.12 3.10
CA TRP A 330 3.05 -18.08 4.26
C TRP A 330 1.82 -18.98 4.12
N GLN A 331 1.97 -20.11 3.42
CA GLN A 331 0.89 -21.10 3.21
C GLN A 331 0.16 -21.47 4.51
N GLU A 332 0.89 -21.61 5.62
CA GLU A 332 0.31 -21.98 6.90
C GLU A 332 -0.54 -20.87 7.53
N VAL A 333 -0.36 -19.60 7.14
CA VAL A 333 -1.04 -18.44 7.75
C VAL A 333 -2.22 -17.95 6.91
N LEU A 334 -2.23 -18.21 5.60
CA LEU A 334 -3.26 -17.71 4.68
C LEU A 334 -4.47 -18.65 4.59
N ALA A 335 -5.63 -18.07 4.28
CA ALA A 335 -6.87 -18.79 4.02
C ALA A 335 -7.00 -19.11 2.53
N GLU A 336 -6.47 -20.25 2.09
CA GLU A 336 -6.63 -20.70 0.70
C GLU A 336 -8.11 -20.95 0.34
N GLY A 337 -8.47 -20.62 -0.91
CA GLY A 337 -9.83 -20.79 -1.43
C GLY A 337 -10.86 -19.77 -0.91
N VAL A 338 -10.40 -18.76 -0.18
CA VAL A 338 -11.15 -17.58 0.24
C VAL A 338 -10.42 -16.34 -0.26
N SER A 339 -11.16 -15.32 -0.65
CA SER A 339 -10.60 -14.03 -1.04
C SER A 339 -11.11 -12.90 -0.15
N VAL A 340 -10.32 -11.84 -0.06
CA VAL A 340 -10.74 -10.56 0.50
C VAL A 340 -11.56 -9.83 -0.54
N GLY A 341 -12.59 -9.15 -0.09
CA GLY A 341 -13.43 -8.32 -0.93
C GLY A 341 -14.10 -7.19 -0.18
N ALA A 342 -15.20 -6.71 -0.74
CA ALA A 342 -16.12 -5.79 -0.10
C ALA A 342 -17.57 -6.26 -0.31
N PRO A 343 -18.46 -6.05 0.67
CA PRO A 343 -19.87 -6.34 0.49
C PRO A 343 -20.48 -5.43 -0.58
N PRO A 344 -21.69 -5.74 -1.09
CA PRO A 344 -22.45 -4.83 -1.92
C PRO A 344 -22.63 -3.44 -1.29
N ASP A 345 -22.37 -2.38 -2.06
CA ASP A 345 -22.52 -0.99 -1.63
C ASP A 345 -23.26 -0.13 -2.68
N ALA A 346 -23.43 1.17 -2.39
CA ALA A 346 -24.16 2.11 -3.24
C ALA A 346 -23.49 2.35 -4.61
N PHE A 347 -22.18 2.16 -4.72
CA PHE A 347 -21.40 2.35 -5.95
C PHE A 347 -21.22 1.03 -6.70
N ASN A 348 -21.21 -0.11 -6.00
CA ASN A 348 -21.13 -1.44 -6.58
C ASN A 348 -22.09 -2.43 -5.90
N ALA A 349 -23.30 -2.54 -6.46
CA ALA A 349 -24.36 -3.42 -5.98
C ALA A 349 -24.04 -4.94 -6.07
N ARG A 350 -22.93 -5.33 -6.71
CA ARG A 350 -22.47 -6.73 -6.78
C ARG A 350 -21.42 -7.07 -5.72
N GLY A 351 -20.98 -6.09 -4.93
CA GLY A 351 -19.79 -6.23 -4.09
C GLY A 351 -18.53 -6.40 -4.94
N GLN A 352 -17.42 -6.69 -4.26
CA GLN A 352 -16.12 -6.84 -4.90
C GLN A 352 -15.41 -8.09 -4.37
N ASP A 353 -14.74 -8.80 -5.27
CA ASP A 353 -13.74 -9.82 -4.95
C ASP A 353 -12.40 -9.29 -5.45
N TRP A 354 -11.44 -9.12 -4.53
CA TRP A 354 -10.11 -8.58 -4.84
C TRP A 354 -9.08 -9.69 -5.08
N GLY A 355 -9.47 -10.97 -5.02
CA GLY A 355 -8.64 -12.11 -5.41
C GLY A 355 -7.45 -12.40 -4.48
N SER A 356 -7.34 -11.70 -3.35
CA SER A 356 -6.24 -11.88 -2.38
C SER A 356 -6.68 -12.81 -1.24
N PRO A 357 -5.94 -13.89 -0.90
CA PRO A 357 -6.26 -14.69 0.27
C PRO A 357 -6.00 -13.88 1.56
N PRO A 358 -6.94 -13.90 2.53
CA PRO A 358 -6.72 -13.23 3.81
C PRO A 358 -5.77 -14.01 4.72
N LEU A 359 -5.14 -13.30 5.66
CA LEU A 359 -4.38 -13.91 6.76
C LEU A 359 -5.37 -14.43 7.82
N VAL A 360 -5.25 -15.69 8.23
CA VAL A 360 -6.08 -16.25 9.29
C VAL A 360 -5.69 -15.60 10.63
N PRO A 361 -6.60 -14.90 11.34
CA PRO A 361 -6.24 -14.07 12.49
C PRO A 361 -5.48 -14.81 13.60
N TRP A 362 -5.94 -16.01 13.97
CA TRP A 362 -5.28 -16.79 15.02
C TRP A 362 -3.95 -17.41 14.57
N ARG A 363 -3.80 -17.73 13.27
CA ARG A 363 -2.53 -18.22 12.72
C ARG A 363 -1.51 -17.10 12.61
N LEU A 364 -1.97 -15.89 12.31
CA LEU A 364 -1.13 -14.70 12.31
C LEU A 364 -0.56 -14.44 13.71
N ARG A 365 -1.38 -14.59 14.77
CA ARG A 365 -0.93 -14.58 16.17
C ARG A 365 0.09 -15.67 16.45
N ALA A 366 -0.21 -16.91 16.07
CA ALA A 366 0.70 -18.05 16.28
C ALA A 366 2.03 -17.92 15.49
N ALA A 367 2.03 -17.17 14.40
CA ALA A 367 3.20 -16.84 13.60
C ALA A 367 3.94 -15.57 14.09
N ASP A 368 3.72 -15.17 15.34
CA ASP A 368 4.35 -14.01 15.97
C ASP A 368 4.11 -12.69 15.18
N TYR A 369 2.98 -12.58 14.47
CA TYR A 369 2.64 -11.48 13.56
C TYR A 369 3.64 -11.27 12.40
N THR A 370 4.54 -12.22 12.15
CA THR A 370 5.67 -12.06 11.22
C THR A 370 5.25 -11.58 9.82
N PRO A 371 4.24 -12.16 9.15
CA PRO A 371 3.80 -11.67 7.84
C PRO A 371 3.38 -10.20 7.81
N PHE A 372 2.74 -9.73 8.89
CA PHE A 372 2.29 -8.35 9.02
C PHE A 372 3.46 -7.41 9.29
N VAL A 373 4.31 -7.74 10.26
CA VAL A 373 5.50 -6.96 10.62
C VAL A 373 6.43 -6.79 9.41
N GLU A 374 6.71 -7.88 8.68
CA GLU A 374 7.56 -7.83 7.49
C GLU A 374 6.97 -6.94 6.39
N SER A 375 5.65 -7.01 6.16
CA SER A 375 4.97 -6.19 5.15
C SER A 375 5.02 -4.68 5.49
N ILE A 376 4.79 -4.33 6.75
CA ILE A 376 4.84 -2.94 7.24
C ILE A 376 6.26 -2.39 7.13
N ARG A 377 7.26 -3.12 7.66
CA ARG A 377 8.67 -2.69 7.58
C ARG A 377 9.14 -2.47 6.16
N ALA A 378 8.91 -3.43 5.29
CA ALA A 378 9.38 -3.37 3.91
C ALA A 378 8.77 -2.19 3.14
N THR A 379 7.53 -1.82 3.46
CA THR A 379 6.84 -0.69 2.83
C THR A 379 7.28 0.65 3.42
N MET A 380 7.59 0.72 4.72
CA MET A 380 8.13 1.95 5.34
C MET A 380 9.61 2.21 5.00
N ALA A 381 10.38 1.16 4.69
CA ALA A 381 11.82 1.21 4.53
C ALA A 381 12.27 2.29 3.53
N GLY A 382 13.13 3.19 4.02
CA GLY A 382 13.75 4.27 3.24
C GLY A 382 12.81 5.43 2.87
N ALA A 383 11.57 5.46 3.36
CA ALA A 383 10.51 6.32 2.81
C ALA A 383 9.91 7.31 3.83
N GLY A 384 9.89 6.98 5.13
CA GLY A 384 9.39 7.90 6.16
C GLY A 384 7.86 8.14 6.10
N GLY A 385 7.11 7.31 5.40
CA GLY A 385 5.64 7.36 5.42
C GLY A 385 5.00 6.08 4.89
N LEU A 386 3.82 5.76 5.43
CA LEU A 386 2.99 4.63 5.04
C LEU A 386 1.54 5.08 4.86
N ARG A 387 0.93 4.71 3.74
CA ARG A 387 -0.53 4.67 3.60
C ARG A 387 -0.97 3.21 3.66
N ILE A 388 -1.90 2.88 4.56
CA ILE A 388 -2.51 1.56 4.65
C ILE A 388 -3.80 1.60 3.84
N ASP A 389 -3.82 0.89 2.72
CA ASP A 389 -5.00 0.71 1.91
C ASP A 389 -6.04 -0.11 2.67
N HIS A 390 -7.31 0.32 2.64
CA HIS A 390 -8.41 -0.29 3.36
C HIS A 390 -8.07 -0.55 4.85
N VAL A 391 -7.84 0.51 5.63
CA VAL A 391 -7.35 0.41 7.03
C VAL A 391 -8.28 -0.40 7.93
N MET A 392 -9.56 -0.49 7.56
CA MET A 392 -10.55 -1.39 8.18
C MET A 392 -10.04 -2.83 8.26
N GLY A 393 -9.14 -3.26 7.37
CA GLY A 393 -8.52 -4.59 7.40
C GLY A 393 -7.70 -4.91 8.65
N LEU A 394 -7.32 -3.90 9.45
CA LEU A 394 -6.74 -4.11 10.77
C LEU A 394 -7.79 -4.54 11.81
N PHE A 395 -9.07 -4.28 11.55
CA PHE A 395 -10.20 -4.55 12.46
C PHE A 395 -11.02 -5.75 11.98
N ARG A 396 -11.41 -5.75 10.70
CA ARG A 396 -12.17 -6.83 10.07
C ARG A 396 -12.02 -6.77 8.55
N LEU A 397 -12.09 -7.93 7.91
CA LEU A 397 -12.16 -8.04 6.45
C LEU A 397 -13.38 -8.81 6.00
N TRP A 398 -13.95 -8.41 4.87
CA TRP A 398 -14.99 -9.16 4.19
C TRP A 398 -14.37 -10.35 3.46
N TRP A 399 -14.62 -11.56 3.97
CA TRP A 399 -14.12 -12.80 3.41
C TRP A 399 -15.17 -13.40 2.47
N VAL A 400 -14.75 -13.70 1.26
CA VAL A 400 -15.58 -14.22 0.17
C VAL A 400 -15.20 -15.69 -0.09
N PRO A 401 -15.93 -16.66 0.46
CA PRO A 401 -15.69 -18.07 0.16
C PRO A 401 -16.24 -18.40 -1.24
N GLY A 402 -15.39 -18.95 -2.11
CA GLY A 402 -15.84 -19.44 -3.43
C GLY A 402 -16.16 -18.38 -4.49
N GLY A 403 -15.80 -17.11 -4.25
CA GLY A 403 -15.76 -16.05 -5.26
C GLY A 403 -17.06 -15.31 -5.56
N ASP A 404 -18.13 -15.50 -4.78
CA ASP A 404 -19.35 -14.67 -4.85
C ASP A 404 -19.32 -13.61 -3.74
N PRO A 405 -19.04 -12.32 -4.05
CA PRO A 405 -18.92 -11.27 -3.04
C PRO A 405 -20.17 -11.08 -2.18
N THR A 406 -21.35 -11.47 -2.67
CA THR A 406 -22.61 -11.33 -1.94
C THR A 406 -22.77 -12.38 -0.84
N ALA A 407 -22.00 -13.47 -0.91
CA ALA A 407 -22.02 -14.59 0.01
C ALA A 407 -20.88 -14.55 1.05
N GLY A 408 -20.29 -13.37 1.27
CA GLY A 408 -19.20 -13.19 2.24
C GLY A 408 -19.67 -12.91 3.68
N ALA A 409 -18.70 -12.74 4.57
CA ALA A 409 -18.90 -12.33 5.95
C ALA A 409 -17.69 -11.53 6.47
N TYR A 410 -17.89 -10.68 7.47
CA TYR A 410 -16.77 -10.05 8.17
C TYR A 410 -16.09 -11.04 9.12
N VAL A 411 -14.75 -11.11 9.03
CA VAL A 411 -13.89 -11.82 9.98
C VAL A 411 -13.00 -10.80 10.70
N ARG A 412 -13.04 -10.81 12.04
CA ARG A 412 -12.34 -9.87 12.91
C ARG A 412 -10.87 -10.20 13.09
N TYR A 413 -10.07 -9.15 13.21
CA TYR A 413 -8.62 -9.18 13.44
C TYR A 413 -8.30 -8.58 14.82
N PRO A 414 -7.14 -8.93 15.41
CA PRO A 414 -6.70 -8.39 16.71
C PRO A 414 -6.24 -6.92 16.54
N ALA A 415 -7.19 -6.01 16.39
CA ALA A 415 -6.92 -4.63 15.98
C ALA A 415 -5.95 -3.89 16.90
N GLU A 416 -6.08 -4.05 18.22
CA GLU A 416 -5.18 -3.44 19.21
C GLU A 416 -3.72 -3.87 19.00
N ASP A 417 -3.48 -5.18 18.86
CA ASP A 417 -2.14 -5.71 18.58
C ASP A 417 -1.59 -5.17 17.26
N LEU A 418 -2.40 -5.16 16.20
CA LEU A 418 -1.99 -4.69 14.88
C LEU A 418 -1.70 -3.18 14.86
N LEU A 419 -2.52 -2.37 15.51
CA LEU A 419 -2.30 -0.92 15.67
C LEU A 419 -1.06 -0.64 16.52
N GLY A 420 -0.83 -1.42 17.58
CA GLY A 420 0.37 -1.33 18.40
C GLY A 420 1.65 -1.64 17.62
N ILE A 421 1.62 -2.68 16.78
CA ILE A 421 2.72 -3.01 15.85
C ILE A 421 2.95 -1.89 14.84
N VAL A 422 1.89 -1.34 14.24
CA VAL A 422 2.00 -0.19 13.32
C VAL A 422 2.63 1.02 14.02
N ALA A 423 2.24 1.31 15.26
CA ALA A 423 2.82 2.38 16.07
C ALA A 423 4.31 2.16 16.34
N LEU A 424 4.71 0.94 16.66
CA LEU A 424 6.11 0.58 16.85
C LEU A 424 6.94 0.79 15.58
N GLU A 425 6.49 0.24 14.45
CA GLU A 425 7.21 0.37 13.18
C GLU A 425 7.26 1.82 12.68
N SER A 426 6.17 2.57 12.87
CA SER A 426 6.10 4.00 12.62
C SER A 426 7.18 4.77 13.40
N HIS A 427 7.34 4.50 14.69
CA HIS A 427 8.38 5.15 15.49
C HIS A 427 9.80 4.75 15.08
N ARG A 428 10.03 3.47 14.78
CA ARG A 428 11.34 2.98 14.33
C ARG A 428 11.78 3.60 13.00
N ALA A 429 10.83 3.84 12.10
CA ALA A 429 11.08 4.46 10.80
C ALA A 429 10.92 5.99 10.79
N GLN A 430 10.49 6.60 11.89
CA GLN A 430 9.99 7.98 11.94
C GLN A 430 9.02 8.27 10.79
N ALA A 431 8.07 7.34 10.60
CA ALA A 431 7.18 7.31 9.46
C ALA A 431 5.76 7.71 9.83
N VAL A 432 5.22 8.72 9.14
CA VAL A 432 3.81 9.07 9.29
C VAL A 432 2.91 7.97 8.72
N VAL A 433 1.83 7.64 9.40
CA VAL A 433 0.88 6.61 8.96
C VAL A 433 -0.47 7.25 8.62
N VAL A 434 -0.97 6.95 7.43
CA VAL A 434 -2.31 7.31 6.98
C VAL A 434 -3.11 6.03 6.75
N GLY A 435 -4.26 5.90 7.42
CA GLY A 435 -5.22 4.85 7.15
C GLY A 435 -6.27 5.34 6.15
N GLU A 436 -6.46 4.60 5.05
CA GLU A 436 -7.58 4.85 4.16
C GLU A 436 -8.88 4.34 4.81
N ASP A 437 -9.66 5.27 5.37
CA ASP A 437 -10.93 5.01 6.07
C ASP A 437 -12.16 5.46 5.25
N LEU A 438 -12.25 5.03 3.99
CA LEU A 438 -13.36 5.32 3.09
C LEU A 438 -14.35 4.14 3.02
N GLY A 439 -15.54 4.40 2.47
CA GLY A 439 -16.61 3.40 2.37
C GLY A 439 -17.33 3.16 3.70
N THR A 440 -17.78 1.92 3.93
CA THR A 440 -18.53 1.54 5.14
C THR A 440 -17.58 1.28 6.31
N VAL A 441 -17.33 2.32 7.12
CA VAL A 441 -16.45 2.26 8.29
C VAL A 441 -17.24 1.86 9.54
N GLU A 442 -16.75 0.87 10.30
CA GLU A 442 -17.37 0.46 11.57
C GLU A 442 -17.22 1.55 12.64
N ASP A 443 -18.26 1.74 13.47
CA ASP A 443 -18.21 2.61 14.65
C ASP A 443 -16.99 2.26 15.53
N GLY A 444 -16.23 3.26 15.96
CA GLY A 444 -15.04 3.07 16.80
C GLY A 444 -13.72 2.95 16.03
N VAL A 445 -13.74 2.63 14.72
CA VAL A 445 -12.51 2.50 13.92
C VAL A 445 -11.74 3.83 13.85
N ARG A 446 -12.45 4.93 13.58
CA ARG A 446 -11.83 6.26 13.47
C ARG A 446 -11.30 6.75 14.81
N GLU A 447 -12.00 6.44 15.90
CA GLU A 447 -11.58 6.72 17.27
C GLU A 447 -10.30 5.94 17.59
N ALA A 448 -10.26 4.64 17.33
CA ALA A 448 -9.09 3.78 17.55
C ALA A 448 -7.88 4.24 16.72
N MET A 449 -8.09 4.62 15.45
CA MET A 449 -7.05 5.23 14.61
C MET A 449 -6.48 6.51 15.25
N ALA A 450 -7.36 7.43 15.68
CA ALA A 450 -6.94 8.68 16.31
C ALA A 450 -6.21 8.44 17.64
N GLU A 451 -6.67 7.50 18.46
CA GLU A 451 -6.02 7.11 19.71
C GLU A 451 -4.59 6.58 19.51
N HIS A 452 -4.37 5.87 18.39
CA HIS A 452 -3.09 5.33 17.95
C HIS A 452 -2.30 6.26 17.01
N GLY A 453 -2.74 7.50 16.79
CA GLY A 453 -2.02 8.46 15.95
C GLY A 453 -1.96 8.09 14.46
N VAL A 454 -2.85 7.22 13.98
CA VAL A 454 -3.03 6.95 12.55
C VAL A 454 -3.90 8.05 11.95
N LEU A 455 -3.41 8.74 10.93
CA LEU A 455 -4.16 9.80 10.26
C LEU A 455 -5.30 9.20 9.45
N SER A 456 -6.50 9.78 9.58
CA SER A 456 -7.62 9.49 8.67
C SER A 456 -7.37 10.05 7.26
N TYR A 457 -8.14 9.62 6.27
CA TYR A 457 -8.11 10.12 4.90
C TYR A 457 -9.45 10.77 4.51
N ARG A 458 -9.42 12.10 4.28
CA ARG A 458 -10.61 12.92 3.98
C ARG A 458 -10.58 13.37 2.53
N LEU A 459 -11.65 13.10 1.79
CA LEU A 459 -11.73 13.35 0.35
C LEU A 459 -12.83 14.35 0.01
N LEU A 460 -12.50 15.39 -0.75
CA LEU A 460 -13.49 16.40 -1.15
C LEU A 460 -14.75 15.81 -1.80
N TRP A 461 -14.61 14.69 -2.50
CA TRP A 461 -15.72 13.99 -3.14
C TRP A 461 -16.62 13.18 -2.19
N PHE A 462 -16.17 12.86 -0.99
CA PHE A 462 -16.91 12.04 -0.03
C PHE A 462 -17.34 12.78 1.23
N GLU A 463 -16.79 13.98 1.49
CA GLU A 463 -17.11 14.75 2.69
C GLU A 463 -18.27 15.72 2.44
N ASP A 464 -19.29 15.66 3.30
CA ASP A 464 -20.37 16.65 3.34
C ASP A 464 -19.87 18.01 3.86
N ASP A 465 -18.95 17.99 4.83
CA ASP A 465 -18.38 19.18 5.45
C ASP A 465 -17.37 19.87 4.53
N ALA A 466 -17.29 21.20 4.63
CA ALA A 466 -16.30 21.99 3.90
C ALA A 466 -14.88 21.64 4.38
N PRO A 467 -13.85 21.72 3.51
CA PRO A 467 -12.48 21.39 3.90
C PRO A 467 -11.99 22.08 5.17
N ALA A 468 -12.39 23.34 5.41
CA ALA A 468 -12.02 24.10 6.60
C ALA A 468 -12.47 23.48 7.93
N ASP A 469 -13.49 22.60 7.90
CA ASP A 469 -14.08 21.96 9.07
C ASP A 469 -13.60 20.51 9.26
N TRP A 470 -12.73 20.00 8.37
CA TRP A 470 -12.16 18.66 8.47
C TRP A 470 -11.24 18.50 9.69
N PRO A 471 -11.06 17.27 10.21
CA PRO A 471 -10.19 17.03 11.37
C PRO A 471 -8.71 17.31 11.06
N ALA A 472 -7.99 17.83 12.06
CA ALA A 472 -6.55 18.04 11.97
C ALA A 472 -5.75 16.72 11.88
N ALA A 473 -6.19 15.67 12.57
CA ALA A 473 -5.59 14.34 12.53
C ALA A 473 -5.98 13.54 11.27
N ALA A 474 -5.75 14.13 10.10
CA ALA A 474 -6.05 13.53 8.82
C ALA A 474 -5.07 13.96 7.72
N MET A 475 -5.08 13.22 6.62
CA MET A 475 -4.63 13.65 5.31
C MET A 475 -5.85 14.06 4.48
N GLY A 476 -5.91 15.32 4.05
CA GLY A 476 -6.93 15.82 3.15
C GLY A 476 -6.51 15.71 1.69
N ALA A 477 -7.40 15.25 0.81
CA ALA A 477 -7.20 15.27 -0.64
C ALA A 477 -8.51 15.60 -1.37
N ILE A 478 -8.43 15.86 -2.68
CA ILE A 478 -9.64 16.03 -3.50
C ILE A 478 -10.16 14.68 -3.99
N THR A 479 -9.25 13.86 -4.51
CA THR A 479 -9.54 12.62 -5.23
C THR A 479 -8.43 11.59 -4.97
N THR A 480 -8.61 10.38 -5.50
CA THR A 480 -7.64 9.27 -5.46
C THR A 480 -7.43 8.72 -6.87
N HIS A 481 -6.64 7.67 -7.00
CA HIS A 481 -6.45 6.95 -8.26
C HIS A 481 -7.72 6.20 -8.74
N ASP A 482 -8.66 5.94 -7.82
CA ASP A 482 -9.94 5.26 -8.07
C ASP A 482 -11.10 6.21 -8.36
N LEU A 483 -10.92 7.50 -8.08
CA LEU A 483 -11.98 8.50 -8.17
C LEU A 483 -11.76 9.42 -9.37
N PRO A 484 -12.84 10.06 -9.88
CA PRO A 484 -12.71 10.99 -10.98
C PRO A 484 -11.73 12.12 -10.65
N THR A 485 -10.90 12.48 -11.63
CA THR A 485 -10.13 13.73 -11.56
C THR A 485 -11.08 14.93 -11.60
N VAL A 486 -10.63 16.09 -11.13
CA VAL A 486 -11.37 17.34 -11.26
C VAL A 486 -11.68 17.62 -12.73
N ALA A 487 -10.74 17.34 -13.64
CA ALA A 487 -10.93 17.54 -15.07
C ALA A 487 -12.00 16.60 -15.65
N GLY A 488 -11.93 15.30 -15.34
CA GLY A 488 -12.90 14.31 -15.81
C GLY A 488 -14.32 14.58 -15.29
N LEU A 489 -14.43 15.00 -14.03
CA LEU A 489 -15.68 15.47 -13.45
C LEU A 489 -16.18 16.75 -14.16
N TRP A 490 -15.31 17.73 -14.37
CA TRP A 490 -15.69 19.03 -14.93
C TRP A 490 -16.18 18.93 -16.38
N THR A 491 -15.50 18.15 -17.22
CA THR A 491 -15.89 17.94 -18.63
C THR A 491 -17.04 16.93 -18.77
N GLY A 492 -17.21 16.05 -17.78
CA GLY A 492 -18.17 14.95 -17.82
C GLY A 492 -17.68 13.74 -18.62
N SER A 493 -16.38 13.68 -18.95
CA SER A 493 -15.78 12.53 -19.62
C SER A 493 -15.73 11.29 -18.73
N ASP A 494 -15.59 11.44 -17.42
CA ASP A 494 -15.66 10.30 -16.49
C ASP A 494 -17.04 9.62 -16.55
N VAL A 495 -18.13 10.40 -16.54
CA VAL A 495 -19.48 9.84 -16.73
C VAL A 495 -19.64 9.20 -18.10
N ALA A 496 -19.04 9.77 -19.15
CA ALA A 496 -19.09 9.17 -20.48
C ALA A 496 -18.37 7.81 -20.51
N GLU A 497 -17.17 7.71 -19.94
CA GLU A 497 -16.41 6.45 -19.84
C GLU A 497 -17.16 5.41 -19.00
N GLN A 498 -17.71 5.79 -17.84
CA GLN A 498 -18.50 4.88 -17.00
C GLN A 498 -19.75 4.32 -17.70
N VAL A 499 -20.45 5.15 -18.49
CA VAL A 499 -21.58 4.68 -19.30
C VAL A 499 -21.14 3.72 -20.40
N GLU A 500 -20.00 3.97 -21.04
CA GLU A 500 -19.43 3.08 -22.06
C GLU A 500 -19.01 1.73 -21.48
N LEU A 501 -18.48 1.73 -20.26
CA LEU A 501 -18.08 0.52 -19.52
C LEU A 501 -19.27 -0.21 -18.87
N GLY A 502 -20.47 0.36 -18.91
CA GLY A 502 -21.65 -0.22 -18.28
C GLY A 502 -21.58 -0.29 -16.75
N THR A 503 -20.77 0.56 -16.11
CA THR A 503 -20.63 0.58 -14.64
C THR A 503 -21.76 1.34 -13.95
N GLY A 504 -22.61 2.05 -14.70
CA GLY A 504 -23.78 2.74 -14.15
C GLY A 504 -24.69 3.33 -15.22
N GLU A 505 -25.91 3.65 -14.82
CA GLU A 505 -26.90 4.29 -15.68
C GLU A 505 -26.60 5.79 -15.85
N ARG A 506 -26.66 6.27 -17.10
CA ARG A 506 -26.29 7.66 -17.45
C ARG A 506 -26.99 8.70 -16.59
N GLU A 507 -28.28 8.51 -16.30
CA GLU A 507 -29.04 9.48 -15.50
C GLU A 507 -28.54 9.56 -14.06
N GLN A 508 -28.21 8.41 -13.45
CA GLN A 508 -27.69 8.35 -12.08
C GLN A 508 -26.29 8.97 -12.02
N LEU A 509 -25.39 8.55 -12.90
CA LEU A 509 -24.03 9.07 -12.97
C LEU A 509 -23.98 10.60 -13.19
N GLN A 510 -24.93 11.16 -13.95
CA GLN A 510 -25.04 12.62 -14.10
C GLN A 510 -25.51 13.32 -12.83
N LYS A 511 -26.40 12.70 -12.04
CA LYS A 511 -26.81 13.23 -10.72
C LYS A 511 -25.65 13.18 -9.75
N ASP A 512 -24.93 12.06 -9.67
CA ASP A 512 -23.75 11.91 -8.81
C ASP A 512 -22.68 12.95 -9.17
N ARG A 513 -22.42 13.13 -10.47
CA ARG A 513 -21.54 14.20 -10.96
C ARG A 513 -21.97 15.60 -10.51
N GLN A 514 -23.27 15.91 -10.55
CA GLN A 514 -23.79 17.21 -10.12
C GLN A 514 -23.62 17.42 -8.62
N GLN A 515 -23.80 16.38 -7.80
CA GLN A 515 -23.54 16.40 -6.37
C GLN A 515 -22.06 16.69 -6.09
N LEU A 516 -21.15 15.95 -6.74
CA LEU A 516 -19.70 16.18 -6.60
C LEU A 516 -19.28 17.60 -7.01
N LEU A 517 -19.86 18.15 -8.09
CA LEU A 517 -19.57 19.52 -8.53
C LEU A 517 -20.11 20.61 -7.57
N ALA A 518 -21.08 20.29 -6.71
CA ALA A 518 -21.59 21.21 -5.71
C ALA A 518 -20.53 21.54 -4.65
N HIS A 519 -19.60 20.62 -4.34
CA HIS A 519 -18.48 20.89 -3.43
C HIS A 519 -17.51 21.97 -3.98
N LEU A 520 -17.47 22.17 -5.31
CA LEU A 520 -16.65 23.20 -5.94
C LEU A 520 -17.38 24.52 -6.19
N THR A 521 -18.71 24.48 -6.37
CA THR A 521 -19.51 25.61 -6.83
C THR A 521 -20.87 25.70 -6.12
N GLU A 522 -21.22 26.88 -5.61
CA GLU A 522 -22.55 27.18 -5.03
C GLU A 522 -23.70 27.05 -6.06
N HIS A 523 -23.37 26.97 -7.35
CA HIS A 523 -24.31 26.83 -8.46
C HIS A 523 -23.80 25.76 -9.45
N PRO A 524 -24.06 24.46 -9.23
CA PRO A 524 -23.67 23.40 -10.15
C PRO A 524 -24.30 23.56 -11.55
N ASP A 525 -25.46 24.24 -11.63
CA ASP A 525 -26.16 24.62 -12.87
C ASP A 525 -25.82 26.04 -13.39
N GLY A 526 -25.00 26.81 -12.65
CA GLY A 526 -24.46 28.10 -13.10
C GLY A 526 -23.49 27.90 -14.27
N PRO A 527 -22.98 28.93 -14.95
CA PRO A 527 -22.21 28.75 -16.18
C PRO A 527 -20.83 28.15 -15.89
N THR A 528 -20.77 26.84 -15.62
CA THR A 528 -19.63 25.93 -15.72
C THR A 528 -18.92 26.11 -17.06
N LYS A 529 -19.66 26.50 -18.11
CA LYS A 529 -19.13 26.92 -19.42
C LYS A 529 -18.24 28.18 -19.43
N ARG A 530 -18.29 29.05 -18.40
CA ARG A 530 -17.43 30.26 -18.33
C ARG A 530 -16.10 30.02 -17.61
N MET A 531 -15.99 28.96 -16.80
CA MET A 531 -14.78 28.59 -16.09
C MET A 531 -14.14 27.37 -16.76
N GLY A 532 -12.95 27.53 -17.34
CA GLY A 532 -12.21 26.41 -17.93
C GLY A 532 -11.64 25.46 -16.87
N VAL A 533 -11.33 24.22 -17.28
CA VAL A 533 -10.81 23.13 -16.43
C VAL A 533 -9.67 23.58 -15.52
N ALA A 534 -8.67 24.28 -16.05
CA ALA A 534 -7.54 24.76 -15.24
C ALA A 534 -7.96 25.63 -14.05
N LYS A 535 -8.99 26.46 -14.19
CA LYS A 535 -9.52 27.27 -13.08
C LYS A 535 -10.33 26.44 -12.09
N ALA A 536 -11.00 25.39 -12.54
CA ALA A 536 -11.71 24.46 -11.66
C ALA A 536 -10.70 23.69 -10.78
N VAL A 537 -9.60 23.21 -11.37
CA VAL A 537 -8.48 22.58 -10.64
C VAL A 537 -7.88 23.54 -9.62
N GLU A 538 -7.55 24.78 -10.03
CA GLU A 538 -7.03 25.80 -9.12
C GLU A 538 -8.00 26.09 -7.97
N ARG A 539 -9.30 26.17 -8.25
CA ARG A 539 -10.34 26.40 -7.23
C ARG A 539 -10.44 25.23 -6.25
N ALA A 540 -10.44 24.00 -6.75
CA ALA A 540 -10.49 22.79 -5.92
C ALA A 540 -9.31 22.75 -4.94
N HIS A 541 -8.10 23.01 -5.43
CA HIS A 541 -6.89 23.00 -4.58
C HIS A 541 -6.83 24.21 -3.64
N ALA A 542 -7.41 25.36 -4.01
CA ALA A 542 -7.55 26.49 -3.10
C ALA A 542 -8.57 26.23 -1.97
N LEU A 543 -9.62 25.44 -2.23
CA LEU A 543 -10.54 24.95 -1.19
C LEU A 543 -9.83 23.94 -0.29
N LEU A 544 -9.17 22.94 -0.88
CA LEU A 544 -8.39 21.96 -0.14
C LEU A 544 -7.34 22.61 0.78
N ALA A 545 -6.71 23.70 0.33
CA ALA A 545 -5.74 24.45 1.11
C ALA A 545 -6.31 24.99 2.44
N THR A 546 -7.63 25.16 2.60
CA THR A 546 -8.22 25.64 3.85
C THR A 546 -8.33 24.56 4.92
N ALA A 547 -8.13 23.29 4.57
CA ALA A 547 -8.26 22.20 5.52
C ALA A 547 -7.17 22.23 6.61
N PRO A 548 -7.52 22.09 7.90
CA PRO A 548 -6.54 22.10 8.98
C PRO A 548 -5.78 20.76 9.12
N CYS A 549 -6.06 19.79 8.24
CA CYS A 549 -5.41 18.48 8.18
C CYS A 549 -3.89 18.59 8.23
N LEU A 550 -3.25 17.72 9.03
CA LEU A 550 -1.79 17.63 9.20
C LEU A 550 -1.08 17.42 7.86
N LEU A 551 -1.67 16.61 6.97
CA LEU A 551 -1.21 16.44 5.61
C LEU A 551 -2.28 16.89 4.61
N VAL A 552 -1.85 17.50 3.52
CA VAL A 552 -2.71 17.82 2.36
C VAL A 552 -2.07 17.30 1.08
N SER A 553 -2.77 16.45 0.35
CA SER A 553 -2.24 15.79 -0.84
C SER A 553 -2.91 16.32 -2.12
N ALA A 554 -2.09 16.66 -3.11
CA ALA A 554 -2.53 17.06 -4.45
C ALA A 554 -2.08 16.05 -5.49
N THR A 555 -2.95 15.70 -6.44
CA THR A 555 -2.58 14.76 -7.50
C THR A 555 -1.88 15.48 -8.66
N LEU A 556 -0.85 14.86 -9.24
CA LEU A 556 -0.26 15.36 -10.49
C LEU A 556 -1.24 15.26 -11.65
N ASP A 557 -2.10 14.25 -11.68
CA ASP A 557 -3.19 14.09 -12.66
C ASP A 557 -4.07 15.35 -12.74
N ASP A 558 -4.55 15.87 -11.60
CA ASP A 558 -5.33 17.11 -11.58
C ASP A 558 -4.50 18.32 -12.03
N ALA A 559 -3.27 18.44 -11.53
CA ALA A 559 -2.39 19.56 -11.87
C ALA A 559 -1.99 19.60 -13.36
N LEU A 560 -2.05 18.45 -14.04
CA LEU A 560 -1.86 18.31 -15.48
C LEU A 560 -3.19 18.39 -16.27
N GLY A 561 -4.33 18.42 -15.59
CA GLY A 561 -5.66 18.45 -16.22
C GLY A 561 -6.02 17.15 -16.91
N VAL A 562 -5.50 16.02 -16.42
CA VAL A 562 -5.79 14.68 -16.95
C VAL A 562 -7.26 14.35 -16.70
N GLU A 563 -7.98 13.99 -17.76
CA GLU A 563 -9.41 13.69 -17.67
C GLU A 563 -9.71 12.26 -17.22
N ARG A 564 -8.87 11.30 -17.61
CA ARG A 564 -9.10 9.87 -17.32
C ARG A 564 -8.42 9.49 -16.02
N ARG A 565 -9.19 8.93 -15.08
CA ARG A 565 -8.63 8.39 -13.83
C ARG A 565 -7.79 7.12 -14.08
N PRO A 566 -6.75 6.87 -13.26
CA PRO A 566 -5.90 5.68 -13.37
C PRO A 566 -6.69 4.36 -13.32
N ASN A 567 -7.68 4.25 -12.44
CA ASN A 567 -8.49 3.05 -12.25
C ASN A 567 -9.99 3.36 -12.18
N VAL A 568 -10.80 2.46 -12.73
CA VAL A 568 -12.26 2.43 -12.49
C VAL A 568 -12.53 1.12 -11.74
N PRO A 569 -12.80 1.18 -10.42
CA PRO A 569 -13.10 -0.02 -9.65
C PRO A 569 -14.19 -0.88 -10.30
N GLY A 570 -13.96 -2.20 -10.35
CA GLY A 570 -14.88 -3.18 -10.94
C GLY A 570 -14.93 -3.23 -12.47
N ALA A 571 -14.23 -2.35 -13.20
CA ALA A 571 -14.20 -2.38 -14.67
C ALA A 571 -12.92 -3.04 -15.19
N MET A 572 -13.02 -4.27 -15.71
CA MET A 572 -11.88 -5.01 -16.27
C MET A 572 -11.62 -4.72 -17.76
N GLU A 573 -12.62 -4.20 -18.49
CA GLU A 573 -12.55 -4.01 -19.95
C GLU A 573 -11.88 -2.69 -20.38
N ARG A 574 -11.05 -2.10 -19.51
CA ARG A 574 -10.35 -0.82 -19.75
C ARG A 574 -8.87 -0.92 -19.39
N PRO A 575 -7.99 -0.02 -19.88
CA PRO A 575 -6.57 -0.02 -19.55
C PRO A 575 -6.30 0.61 -18.16
N ASN A 576 -6.86 0.01 -17.09
CA ASN A 576 -6.54 0.41 -15.72
C ASN A 576 -5.03 0.37 -15.51
N TRP A 577 -4.49 1.32 -14.75
CA TRP A 577 -3.08 1.35 -14.35
C TRP A 577 -2.08 1.47 -15.52
N ARG A 578 -2.56 1.71 -16.75
CA ARG A 578 -1.73 1.77 -17.98
C ARG A 578 -1.72 3.14 -18.64
N LEU A 579 -2.30 4.14 -17.99
CA LEU A 579 -2.38 5.49 -18.51
C LEU A 579 -1.11 6.27 -18.09
N PRO A 580 -0.29 6.76 -19.02
CA PRO A 580 0.83 7.63 -18.70
C PRO A 580 0.35 9.05 -18.39
N LEU A 581 1.14 9.78 -17.60
CA LEU A 581 0.97 11.23 -17.49
C LEU A 581 1.33 11.90 -18.84
N PRO A 582 0.65 12.99 -19.23
CA PRO A 582 0.86 13.65 -20.52
C PRO A 582 2.15 14.50 -20.58
N VAL A 583 2.89 14.62 -19.49
CA VAL A 583 4.08 15.47 -19.35
C VAL A 583 5.18 14.66 -18.68
N ALA A 584 6.39 14.72 -19.24
CA ALA A 584 7.56 14.08 -18.66
C ALA A 584 7.95 14.73 -17.32
N VAL A 585 8.53 13.95 -16.40
CA VAL A 585 8.85 14.45 -15.04
C VAL A 585 9.78 15.66 -15.03
N GLU A 586 10.71 15.73 -15.99
CA GLU A 586 11.66 16.84 -16.17
C GLU A 586 10.96 18.16 -16.58
N ASP A 587 9.81 18.06 -17.25
CA ASP A 587 9.05 19.21 -17.76
C ASP A 587 8.00 19.75 -16.76
N LEU A 588 7.72 19.00 -15.69
CA LEU A 588 6.70 19.36 -14.69
C LEU A 588 6.94 20.72 -14.05
N ALA A 589 8.20 21.09 -13.80
CA ALA A 589 8.58 22.38 -13.21
C ALA A 589 8.10 23.58 -14.06
N GLY A 590 8.05 23.41 -15.39
CA GLY A 590 7.58 24.42 -16.33
C GLY A 590 6.06 24.46 -16.49
N HIS A 591 5.35 23.39 -16.13
CA HIS A 591 3.92 23.25 -16.39
C HIS A 591 3.08 24.24 -15.58
N ARG A 592 2.16 24.94 -16.25
CA ARG A 592 1.37 26.02 -15.63
C ARG A 592 0.48 25.52 -14.49
N GLY A 593 -0.20 24.39 -14.69
CA GLY A 593 -1.13 23.84 -13.68
C GLY A 593 -0.41 23.36 -12.43
N VAL A 594 0.74 22.67 -12.59
CA VAL A 594 1.62 22.25 -11.49
C VAL A 594 2.04 23.44 -10.64
N ARG A 595 2.52 24.53 -11.28
CA ARG A 595 2.90 25.77 -10.58
C ARG A 595 1.73 26.48 -9.91
N ALA A 596 0.52 26.35 -10.45
CA ALA A 596 -0.67 27.00 -9.90
C ALA A 596 -1.17 26.27 -8.65
N VAL A 597 -1.27 24.93 -8.71
CA VAL A 597 -1.64 24.08 -7.57
C VAL A 597 -0.62 24.20 -6.43
N ALA A 598 0.69 24.09 -6.72
CA ALA A 598 1.74 24.26 -5.72
C ALA A 598 1.64 25.62 -4.99
N ARG A 599 1.32 26.69 -5.73
CA ARG A 599 1.15 28.03 -5.14
C ARG A 599 -0.09 28.10 -4.24
N ALA A 600 -1.20 27.46 -4.62
CA ALA A 600 -2.41 27.45 -3.82
C ALA A 600 -2.18 26.79 -2.45
N LEU A 601 -1.42 25.69 -2.43
CA LEU A 601 -1.17 24.92 -1.21
C LEU A 601 -0.07 25.52 -0.33
N ARG A 602 0.98 26.10 -0.92
CA ARG A 602 2.08 26.73 -0.18
C ARG A 602 1.65 27.90 0.70
N VAL A 603 0.65 28.67 0.30
CA VAL A 603 0.20 29.85 1.07
C VAL A 603 -0.42 29.44 2.42
N SER A 604 -0.91 28.21 2.54
CA SER A 604 -1.57 27.71 3.75
C SER A 604 -0.61 27.12 4.80
N SER A 605 0.52 26.55 4.39
CA SER A 605 1.50 25.96 5.32
C SER A 605 2.29 27.01 6.12
N SER A 606 2.46 28.23 5.60
CA SER A 606 3.18 29.32 6.31
C SER A 606 2.36 30.10 7.36
N GLY A 607 1.06 29.82 7.52
CA GLY A 607 0.14 30.61 8.34
C GLY A 607 0.17 30.34 9.86
N GLY A 608 0.93 29.34 10.33
CA GLY A 608 0.94 28.92 11.74
C GLY A 608 1.88 29.68 12.68
N SER A 609 2.77 30.55 12.18
CA SER A 609 3.83 31.21 12.98
C SER A 609 3.49 32.63 13.47
N GLY A 610 2.21 32.91 13.73
CA GLY A 610 1.72 34.26 14.03
C GLY A 610 1.01 34.43 15.39
N THR A 611 1.61 34.02 16.52
CA THR A 611 1.16 34.51 17.84
C THR A 611 1.90 35.79 18.18
N GLY A 612 1.12 36.86 18.31
CA GLY A 612 1.59 38.23 18.47
C GLY A 612 2.36 38.47 19.77
N GLY A 613 3.55 39.06 19.62
CA GLY A 613 4.18 39.86 20.66
C GLY A 613 3.73 41.31 20.53
N ALA A 614 2.95 41.77 21.51
CA ALA A 614 2.90 43.15 21.97
C ALA A 614 2.52 43.16 23.46
#